data_AF-A0A535H2H4-F1
#
_entry.id   AF-A0A535H2H4-F1
#
_cell.length_a   1.000
_cell.length_b   1.000
_cell.length_c   1.000
_cell.angle_alpha   90.00
_cell.angle_beta   90.00
_cell.angle_gamma   90.00
#
_symmetry.space_group_name_H-M   'P 1'
#
loop_
_entity.id
_entity.type
_entity.pdbx_description
1 polymer ?
#
loop_
_entity_poly.entity_id
_entity_poly.type
_entity_poly.pdbx_seq_one_letter_code
_entity_poly.pdbx_strand_id
1 'polypeptide(L)'
;SALFNASNVRFIIDCNAFEHAQSETDLPASAAGQIGTGIGTVVKRLCYLARRLGVYYDLTYDPSSANTAPLLHLTLYGPQEMTGAPQQYGMRLARLCRLLLGYGSSPRQVATIAHERNKQKRSKTLTNAIVEAEATVHFLQRSYCFAMDQTLLSLLPPVEAAPDSNVEELPTDAQRGTTDAPSIFDSNIEQSFTEAFIALQNSNAVEGWQLLREPEPLMLEHGIFIPDFALTREQKRIYVEILGFWTPSYRERKLQKLQQLRNRGDIVLAIPVEAREAFASIAQMFPIAWYAGQLSATELIKLLRNRYDDFAERLALIDSAAVRQRVQAEGFLPERLCYELLHAYRRSELPQAAERVSGQGIAFSAGIGLYKLDWMEQLRTSFVLLIENLAAPSLSDVLREARARWSSLADCGDSTIEAILGLWPEVRVSRSSIFEATVEVVKDGEGQLYTINNEETTVSAPAKKSGREKRTIPKKRVVKEAAQGDLWN
;
A
#
# COMPACT_ATOMS: atom_id res chain seq x y z
N SER A 1 -4.95 -36.64 -9.35
CA SER A 1 -6.20 -37.22 -8.81
C SER A 1 -6.14 -37.46 -7.30
N ALA A 2 -5.05 -37.95 -6.70
CA ALA A 2 -5.02 -38.21 -5.24
C ALA A 2 -5.02 -36.94 -4.35
N LEU A 3 -4.40 -35.84 -4.79
CA LEU A 3 -4.28 -34.61 -3.98
C LEU A 3 -5.60 -33.87 -3.72
N PHE A 4 -6.71 -34.27 -4.36
CA PHE A 4 -8.04 -33.72 -4.09
C PHE A 4 -8.53 -34.05 -2.67
N ASN A 5 -8.06 -35.17 -2.11
CA ASN A 5 -8.38 -35.57 -0.74
C ASN A 5 -7.17 -35.45 0.20
N ALA A 6 -6.13 -34.72 -0.21
CA ALA A 6 -5.01 -34.45 0.68
C ALA A 6 -5.45 -33.51 1.81
N SER A 7 -5.02 -33.79 3.03
CA SER A 7 -5.11 -32.84 4.15
C SER A 7 -3.89 -31.92 4.18
N ASN A 8 -2.71 -32.45 3.88
CA ASN A 8 -1.48 -31.66 3.71
C ASN A 8 -0.47 -32.35 2.80
N VAL A 9 0.48 -31.56 2.29
CA VAL A 9 1.69 -32.02 1.60
C VAL A 9 2.88 -31.30 2.22
N ARG A 10 3.83 -32.04 2.77
CA ARG A 10 5.05 -31.53 3.40
C ARG A 10 6.25 -31.77 2.50
N PHE A 11 7.13 -30.78 2.40
CA PHE A 11 8.42 -30.88 1.75
C PHE A 11 9.52 -30.46 2.72
N ILE A 12 10.61 -31.22 2.76
CA ILE A 12 11.87 -30.85 3.43
C ILE A 12 12.84 -30.46 2.33
N ILE A 13 13.33 -29.22 2.38
CA ILE A 13 14.10 -28.59 1.30
C ILE A 13 15.47 -28.18 1.85
N ASP A 14 16.53 -28.61 1.19
CA ASP A 14 17.89 -28.10 1.42
C ASP A 14 18.02 -26.72 0.76
N CYS A 15 18.15 -25.66 1.56
CA CYS A 15 18.20 -24.30 1.05
C CYS A 15 19.41 -24.05 0.13
N ASN A 16 20.57 -24.62 0.44
CA ASN A 16 21.79 -24.40 -0.35
C ASN A 16 21.66 -25.07 -1.72
N ALA A 17 21.18 -26.31 -1.75
CA ALA A 17 20.92 -27.01 -3.02
C ALA A 17 19.85 -26.31 -3.86
N PHE A 18 18.81 -25.75 -3.20
CA PHE A 18 17.74 -25.02 -3.87
C PHE A 18 18.21 -23.69 -4.47
N GLU A 19 19.11 -22.96 -3.81
CA GLU A 19 19.74 -21.75 -4.36
C GLU A 19 20.67 -22.05 -5.53
N HIS A 20 21.54 -23.06 -5.39
CA HIS A 20 22.48 -23.48 -6.45
C HIS A 20 21.76 -24.00 -7.70
N ALA A 21 20.58 -24.61 -7.54
CA ALA A 21 19.70 -24.96 -8.65
C ALA A 21 19.26 -23.75 -9.50
N GLN A 22 19.49 -22.52 -9.03
CA GLN A 22 18.93 -21.29 -9.60
C GLN A 22 19.97 -20.22 -9.92
N SER A 23 21.13 -20.20 -9.27
CA SER A 23 22.23 -19.25 -9.55
C SER A 23 22.84 -19.36 -10.96
N GLU A 24 22.45 -20.35 -11.77
CA GLU A 24 22.81 -20.47 -13.19
C GLU A 24 21.91 -19.63 -14.16
N THR A 25 20.95 -18.81 -13.71
CA THR A 25 20.20 -17.88 -14.61
C THR A 25 19.70 -16.56 -13.99
N ASP A 26 19.94 -15.48 -14.74
CA ASP A 26 19.52 -14.06 -14.68
C ASP A 26 18.35 -13.64 -13.75
N LEU A 27 18.68 -12.71 -12.84
CA LEU A 27 17.78 -11.70 -12.28
C LEU A 27 18.35 -10.31 -12.66
N PRO A 28 17.53 -9.33 -13.07
CA PRO A 28 18.01 -7.96 -13.25
C PRO A 28 18.46 -7.41 -11.89
N ALA A 29 19.66 -6.81 -11.88
CA ALA A 29 20.28 -6.22 -10.71
C ALA A 29 19.54 -4.95 -10.24
N SER A 30 18.41 -5.12 -9.57
CA SER A 30 17.74 -4.04 -8.84
C SER A 30 16.97 -4.56 -7.62
N ALA A 31 17.65 -5.31 -6.76
CA ALA A 31 17.22 -5.60 -5.38
C ALA A 31 18.40 -6.12 -4.52
N ALA A 32 19.63 -5.77 -4.88
CA ALA A 32 20.83 -6.18 -4.14
C ALA A 32 21.14 -5.13 -3.07
N GLY A 33 20.30 -5.06 -2.04
CA GLY A 33 20.52 -4.26 -0.85
C GLY A 33 20.17 -5.10 0.38
N GLN A 34 21.21 -5.52 1.11
CA GLN A 34 21.20 -6.34 2.34
C GLN A 34 20.93 -7.84 2.14
N ILE A 35 22.02 -8.55 1.84
CA ILE A 35 22.12 -10.01 1.81
C ILE A 35 22.18 -10.53 3.25
N GLY A 36 21.09 -11.17 3.69
CA GLY A 36 21.12 -12.14 4.77
C GLY A 36 20.94 -13.54 4.18
N THR A 37 21.93 -14.41 4.42
CA THR A 37 21.89 -15.89 4.40
C THR A 37 20.83 -16.57 3.49
N GLY A 38 21.28 -17.40 2.54
CA GLY A 38 20.51 -17.98 1.44
C GLY A 38 19.11 -18.57 1.70
N ILE A 39 18.79 -18.92 2.94
CA ILE A 39 17.43 -19.29 3.38
C ILE A 39 16.39 -18.23 2.99
N GLY A 40 16.71 -16.93 3.12
CA GLY A 40 15.77 -15.84 2.85
C GLY A 40 15.28 -15.81 1.40
N THR A 41 16.16 -16.11 0.44
CA THR A 41 15.83 -16.16 -1.00
C THR A 41 14.89 -17.33 -1.29
N VAL A 42 15.18 -18.51 -0.72
CA VAL A 42 14.39 -19.73 -0.88
C VAL A 42 12.98 -19.53 -0.34
N VAL A 43 12.87 -18.98 0.87
CA VAL A 43 11.59 -18.66 1.51
C VAL A 43 10.75 -17.74 0.64
N LYS A 44 11.29 -16.58 0.23
CA LYS A 44 10.57 -15.62 -0.63
C LYS A 44 10.01 -16.28 -1.88
N ARG A 45 10.78 -17.16 -2.51
CA ARG A 45 10.37 -17.86 -3.73
C ARG A 45 9.27 -18.88 -3.50
N LEU A 46 9.36 -19.70 -2.45
CA LEU A 46 8.31 -20.68 -2.14
C LEU A 46 7.00 -19.99 -1.80
N CYS A 47 7.07 -18.90 -1.03
CA CYS A 47 5.96 -18.02 -0.74
C CYS A 47 5.32 -17.48 -2.01
N TYR A 48 6.12 -16.88 -2.90
CA TYR A 48 5.65 -16.36 -4.18
C TYR A 48 4.94 -17.43 -5.03
N LEU A 49 5.50 -18.65 -5.11
CA LEU A 49 4.88 -19.74 -5.86
C LEU A 49 3.55 -20.20 -5.26
N ALA A 50 3.48 -20.30 -3.93
CA ALA A 50 2.28 -20.70 -3.23
C ALA A 50 1.16 -19.66 -3.39
N ARG A 51 1.50 -18.38 -3.19
CA ARG A 51 0.61 -17.23 -3.38
C ARG A 51 0.09 -17.10 -4.80
N ARG A 52 0.98 -17.16 -5.81
CA ARG A 52 0.60 -17.12 -7.22
C ARG A 52 -0.40 -18.21 -7.62
N LEU A 53 -0.39 -19.35 -6.93
CA LEU A 53 -1.34 -20.44 -7.15
C LEU A 53 -2.49 -20.44 -6.14
N GLY A 54 -2.53 -19.50 -5.18
CA GLY A 54 -3.55 -19.42 -4.14
C GLY A 54 -3.58 -20.65 -3.24
N VAL A 55 -2.41 -21.21 -2.92
CA VAL A 55 -2.24 -22.37 -2.03
C VAL A 55 -1.76 -21.88 -0.67
N TYR A 56 -2.39 -22.37 0.40
CA TYR A 56 -2.05 -22.02 1.77
C TYR A 56 -0.86 -22.84 2.21
N TYR A 57 0.04 -22.20 2.93
CA TYR A 57 1.29 -22.81 3.32
C TYR A 57 1.72 -22.38 4.71
N ASP A 58 2.58 -23.20 5.30
CA ASP A 58 3.35 -22.89 6.49
C ASP A 58 4.83 -23.19 6.23
N LEU A 59 5.70 -22.38 6.82
CA LEU A 59 7.14 -22.50 6.73
C LEU A 59 7.75 -22.52 8.12
N THR A 60 8.50 -23.57 8.40
CA THR A 60 9.39 -23.68 9.54
C THR A 60 10.80 -24.01 9.05
N TYR A 61 11.81 -23.69 9.85
CA TYR A 61 13.20 -23.96 9.51
C TYR A 61 13.87 -24.62 10.70
N ASP A 62 14.79 -25.54 10.42
CA ASP A 62 15.71 -26.05 11.45
C ASP A 62 17.02 -25.25 11.38
N PRO A 63 17.47 -24.64 12.49
CA PRO A 63 18.73 -23.90 12.51
C PRO A 63 19.89 -24.87 12.19
N SER A 64 20.79 -24.44 11.31
CA SER A 64 21.96 -25.23 10.91
C SER A 64 22.79 -25.63 12.13
N SER A 65 22.99 -26.93 12.35
CA SER A 65 24.06 -27.41 13.23
C SER A 65 25.40 -27.26 12.50
N ALA A 66 26.53 -27.22 13.22
CA ALA A 66 27.85 -26.87 12.68
C ALA A 66 28.35 -27.68 11.45
N ASN A 67 27.63 -28.73 11.01
CA ASN A 67 27.97 -29.59 9.87
C ASN A 67 26.80 -29.87 8.89
N THR A 68 25.62 -29.25 9.04
CA THR A 68 24.47 -29.53 8.14
C THR A 68 23.89 -28.26 7.51
N ALA A 69 23.55 -28.34 6.22
CA ALA A 69 22.86 -27.28 5.50
C ALA A 69 21.50 -26.98 6.17
N PRO A 70 21.03 -25.72 6.17
CA PRO A 70 19.74 -25.37 6.75
C PRO A 70 18.61 -26.05 5.97
N LEU A 71 17.75 -26.76 6.71
CA LEU A 71 16.57 -27.42 6.16
C LEU A 71 15.34 -26.57 6.39
N LEU A 72 14.56 -26.38 5.32
CA LEU A 72 13.29 -25.67 5.34
C LEU A 72 12.15 -26.67 5.20
N HIS A 73 11.19 -26.58 6.10
CA HIS A 73 9.98 -27.40 6.10
C HIS A 73 8.84 -26.57 5.53
N LEU A 74 8.40 -26.92 4.33
CA LEU A 74 7.22 -26.34 3.68
C LEU A 74 6.03 -27.28 3.87
N THR A 75 4.98 -26.81 4.53
CA THR A 75 3.71 -27.51 4.64
C THR A 75 2.69 -26.81 3.76
N LEU A 76 2.16 -27.49 2.74
CA LEU A 76 1.07 -27.02 1.90
C LEU A 76 -0.23 -27.65 2.40
N TYR A 77 -1.22 -26.82 2.72
CA TYR A 77 -2.50 -27.32 3.22
C TYR A 77 -3.39 -27.78 2.08
N GLY A 78 -4.15 -28.84 2.35
CA GLY A 78 -5.05 -29.47 1.40
C GLY A 78 -6.47 -28.90 1.42
N PRO A 79 -7.31 -29.26 0.44
CA PRO A 79 -8.70 -28.78 0.35
C PRO A 79 -9.55 -29.05 1.59
N GLN A 80 -9.22 -30.07 2.38
CA GLN A 80 -9.96 -30.41 3.60
C GLN A 80 -9.76 -29.41 4.75
N GLU A 81 -8.66 -28.66 4.74
CA GLU A 81 -8.40 -27.62 5.73
C GLU A 81 -8.99 -26.26 5.31
N MET A 82 -9.72 -26.19 4.19
CA MET A 82 -10.15 -24.95 3.55
C MET A 82 -11.67 -24.84 3.40
N THR A 83 -12.19 -23.62 3.55
CA THR A 83 -13.58 -23.26 3.24
C THR A 83 -13.67 -22.83 1.77
N GLY A 84 -14.52 -23.46 0.95
CA GLY A 84 -14.71 -23.09 -0.47
C GLY A 84 -14.95 -24.28 -1.39
N ALA A 85 -14.65 -24.15 -2.69
CA ALA A 85 -14.79 -25.21 -3.70
C ALA A 85 -13.54 -26.14 -3.70
N PRO A 86 -13.59 -27.32 -3.07
CA PRO A 86 -12.41 -28.13 -2.77
C PRO A 86 -11.72 -28.68 -4.03
N GLN A 87 -12.48 -28.91 -5.11
CA GLN A 87 -11.95 -29.42 -6.38
C GLN A 87 -11.01 -28.42 -7.06
N GLN A 88 -11.41 -27.15 -7.14
CA GLN A 88 -10.59 -26.10 -7.76
C GLN A 88 -9.31 -25.84 -6.95
N TYR A 89 -9.41 -25.86 -5.62
CA TYR A 89 -8.26 -25.72 -4.73
C TYR A 89 -7.28 -26.90 -4.88
N GLY A 90 -7.78 -28.14 -4.90
CA GLY A 90 -6.96 -29.33 -5.08
C GLY A 90 -6.18 -29.35 -6.40
N MET A 91 -6.75 -28.77 -7.48
CA MET A 91 -6.02 -28.57 -8.74
C MET A 91 -4.84 -27.61 -8.59
N ARG A 92 -5.02 -26.50 -7.86
CA ARG A 92 -3.96 -25.52 -7.61
C ARG A 92 -2.83 -26.12 -6.77
N LEU A 93 -3.18 -26.84 -5.70
CA LEU A 93 -2.22 -27.59 -4.88
C LEU A 93 -1.43 -28.58 -5.72
N ALA A 94 -2.11 -29.36 -6.57
CA ALA A 94 -1.44 -30.31 -7.45
C ALA A 94 -0.50 -29.62 -8.45
N ARG A 95 -0.88 -28.45 -8.99
CA ARG A 95 0.02 -27.64 -9.86
C ARG A 95 1.27 -27.19 -9.11
N LEU A 96 1.14 -26.73 -7.86
CA LEU A 96 2.28 -26.32 -7.04
C LEU A 96 3.21 -27.49 -6.73
N CYS A 97 2.66 -28.62 -6.27
CA CYS A 97 3.44 -29.83 -5.99
C CYS A 97 4.19 -30.31 -7.24
N ARG A 98 3.53 -30.26 -8.40
CA ARG A 98 4.17 -30.57 -9.68
C ARG A 98 5.35 -29.64 -9.98
N LEU A 99 5.17 -28.33 -9.82
CA LEU A 99 6.26 -27.36 -10.02
C LEU A 99 7.46 -27.62 -9.11
N LEU A 100 7.22 -27.91 -7.82
CA LEU A 100 8.28 -28.20 -6.84
C LEU A 100 9.02 -29.49 -7.18
N LEU A 101 8.27 -30.54 -7.54
CA LEU A 101 8.81 -31.85 -7.92
C LEU A 101 9.36 -31.89 -9.36
N GLY A 102 9.34 -30.77 -10.09
CA GLY A 102 9.87 -30.68 -11.47
C GLY A 102 8.93 -31.21 -12.55
N TYR A 103 7.72 -31.63 -12.22
CA TYR A 103 6.70 -32.10 -13.16
C TYR A 103 6.01 -30.94 -13.90
N GLY A 104 5.93 -31.00 -15.24
CA GLY A 104 5.11 -30.06 -16.03
C GLY A 104 5.86 -28.93 -16.74
N SER A 105 7.18 -29.04 -16.92
CA SER A 105 7.87 -28.24 -17.95
C SER A 105 7.50 -28.77 -19.35
N SER A 106 6.31 -28.42 -19.85
CA SER A 106 5.96 -28.69 -21.24
C SER A 106 6.97 -28.00 -22.18
N PRO A 107 7.46 -28.68 -23.24
CA PRO A 107 8.02 -28.01 -24.40
C PRO A 107 6.84 -27.33 -25.11
N ARG A 108 6.70 -26.00 -24.97
CA ARG A 108 5.88 -25.27 -25.93
C ARG A 108 6.60 -25.43 -27.27
N GLN A 109 5.96 -26.16 -28.18
CA GLN A 109 6.39 -26.25 -29.57
C GLN A 109 6.66 -24.83 -30.08
N VAL A 110 7.79 -24.67 -30.76
CA VAL A 110 8.41 -23.39 -31.17
C VAL A 110 9.27 -22.72 -30.08
N ALA A 111 10.28 -23.43 -29.55
CA ALA A 111 11.48 -22.81 -29.01
C ALA A 111 12.72 -23.62 -29.42
N THR A 112 13.80 -22.94 -29.78
CA THR A 112 15.06 -23.50 -30.28
C THR A 112 15.65 -24.56 -29.31
N ILE A 113 16.24 -25.61 -29.88
CA ILE A 113 16.78 -26.83 -29.20
C ILE A 113 17.69 -26.53 -27.98
N ALA A 114 18.32 -25.36 -27.93
CA ALA A 114 19.14 -24.91 -26.80
C ALA A 114 18.34 -24.57 -25.54
N HIS A 115 17.11 -24.03 -25.67
CA HIS A 115 16.28 -23.65 -24.52
C HIS A 115 15.62 -24.84 -23.83
N GLU A 116 15.31 -25.90 -24.55
CA GLU A 116 14.70 -27.12 -23.98
C GLU A 116 15.67 -27.88 -23.08
N ARG A 117 16.94 -28.02 -23.46
CA ARG A 117 17.98 -28.67 -22.63
C ARG A 117 18.17 -27.95 -21.29
N ASN A 118 18.14 -26.61 -21.27
CA ASN A 118 18.25 -25.84 -20.04
C ASN A 118 17.01 -26.01 -19.13
N LYS A 119 15.81 -26.10 -19.70
CA LYS A 119 14.57 -26.29 -18.91
C LYS A 119 14.49 -27.68 -18.27
N GLN A 120 14.96 -28.71 -18.98
CA GLN A 120 15.02 -30.08 -18.48
C GLN A 120 16.10 -30.27 -17.40
N LYS A 121 17.25 -29.57 -17.54
CA LYS A 121 18.29 -29.48 -16.49
C LYS A 121 17.71 -28.86 -15.20
N ARG A 122 16.96 -27.74 -15.32
CA ARG A 122 16.34 -27.01 -14.18
C ARG A 122 15.31 -27.83 -13.39
N SER A 123 14.48 -28.63 -14.06
CA SER A 123 13.48 -29.49 -13.41
C SER A 123 14.15 -30.54 -12.52
N LYS A 124 15.23 -31.18 -13.01
CA LYS A 124 16.01 -32.15 -12.23
C LYS A 124 16.73 -31.51 -11.04
N THR A 125 17.23 -30.28 -11.17
CA THR A 125 17.95 -29.61 -10.08
C THR A 125 17.04 -29.17 -8.93
N LEU A 126 15.76 -28.86 -9.20
CA LEU A 126 14.78 -28.56 -8.15
C LEU A 126 14.38 -29.79 -7.34
N THR A 127 14.15 -30.93 -8.00
CA THR A 127 13.85 -32.20 -7.31
C THR A 127 15.02 -32.64 -6.42
N ASN A 128 16.27 -32.43 -6.88
CA ASN A 128 17.46 -32.79 -6.09
C ASN A 128 17.62 -31.96 -4.80
N ALA A 129 17.00 -30.79 -4.71
CA ALA A 129 17.01 -29.96 -3.50
C ALA A 129 15.94 -30.39 -2.47
N ILE A 130 14.98 -31.24 -2.86
CA ILE A 130 13.97 -31.80 -1.96
C ILE A 130 14.55 -33.07 -1.34
N VAL A 131 14.72 -33.06 -0.02
CA VAL A 131 15.26 -34.17 0.77
C VAL A 131 14.19 -35.22 1.03
N GLU A 132 12.98 -34.75 1.36
CA GLU A 132 11.83 -35.59 1.68
C GLU A 132 10.54 -34.88 1.23
N ALA A 133 9.58 -35.67 0.75
CA ALA A 133 8.23 -35.21 0.47
C ALA A 133 7.22 -36.18 1.09
N GLU A 134 6.24 -35.66 1.81
CA GLU A 134 5.19 -36.43 2.47
C GLU A 134 3.82 -35.88 2.06
N ALA A 135 2.86 -36.74 1.77
CA ALA A 135 1.48 -36.34 1.51
C ALA A 135 0.51 -37.18 2.34
N THR A 136 -0.35 -36.52 3.12
CA THR A 136 -1.42 -37.19 3.85
C THR A 136 -2.71 -37.08 3.06
N VAL A 137 -3.30 -38.22 2.69
CA VAL A 137 -4.53 -38.31 1.89
C VAL A 137 -5.58 -39.12 2.63
N HIS A 138 -6.80 -38.61 2.70
CA HIS A 138 -7.92 -39.33 3.31
C HIS A 138 -8.77 -40.02 2.25
N PHE A 139 -8.99 -41.32 2.41
CA PHE A 139 -9.83 -42.10 1.51
C PHE A 139 -10.68 -43.08 2.31
N LEU A 140 -12.00 -43.09 2.07
CA LEU A 140 -12.96 -43.97 2.76
C LEU A 140 -12.80 -43.99 4.29
N GLN A 141 -12.75 -42.81 4.92
CA GLN A 141 -12.56 -42.62 6.37
C GLN A 141 -11.23 -43.12 6.94
N ARG A 142 -10.25 -43.47 6.11
CA ARG A 142 -8.89 -43.84 6.51
C ARG A 142 -7.90 -42.79 6.04
N SER A 143 -6.87 -42.58 6.84
CA SER A 143 -5.75 -41.68 6.52
C SER A 143 -4.59 -42.50 5.98
N TYR A 144 -4.06 -42.10 4.83
CA TYR A 144 -2.90 -42.71 4.20
C TYR A 144 -1.80 -41.66 4.10
N CYS A 145 -0.60 -42.00 4.58
CA CYS A 145 0.58 -41.18 4.41
C CYS A 145 1.45 -41.77 3.29
N PHE A 146 1.81 -40.92 2.33
CA PHE A 146 2.73 -41.23 1.24
C PHE A 146 4.03 -40.47 1.48
N ALA A 147 5.04 -41.13 2.02
CA ALA A 147 6.37 -40.57 2.17
C ALA A 147 7.26 -40.97 0.99
N MET A 148 7.99 -40.01 0.45
CA MET A 148 8.99 -40.17 -0.60
C MET A 148 10.31 -39.60 -0.11
N ASP A 149 11.33 -40.45 -0.03
CA ASP A 149 12.70 -40.04 0.20
C ASP A 149 13.35 -39.56 -1.11
N GLN A 150 14.54 -38.98 -1.02
CA GLN A 150 15.29 -38.54 -2.20
C GLN A 150 15.49 -39.66 -3.25
N THR A 151 15.63 -40.92 -2.81
CA THR A 151 15.74 -42.09 -3.69
C THR A 151 14.49 -42.23 -4.55
N LEU A 152 13.31 -42.30 -3.95
CA LEU A 152 12.03 -42.40 -4.66
C LEU A 152 11.76 -41.16 -5.51
N LEU A 153 12.11 -39.97 -5.01
CA LEU A 153 11.99 -38.72 -5.76
C LEU A 153 12.86 -38.71 -7.03
N SER A 154 14.04 -39.32 -7.01
CA SER A 154 14.92 -39.44 -8.18
C SER A 154 14.41 -40.40 -9.26
N LEU A 155 13.55 -41.35 -8.87
CA LEU A 155 12.95 -42.36 -9.75
C LEU A 155 11.67 -41.86 -10.45
N LEU A 156 11.22 -40.65 -10.10
CA LEU A 156 10.05 -40.03 -10.68
C LEU A 156 10.26 -39.80 -12.19
N PRO A 157 9.40 -40.34 -13.08
CA PRO A 157 9.60 -40.26 -14.50
C PRO A 157 9.50 -38.80 -14.99
N PRO A 158 10.35 -38.37 -15.94
CA PRO A 158 10.05 -37.15 -16.69
C PRO A 158 8.76 -37.39 -17.47
N VAL A 159 7.71 -36.64 -17.16
CA VAL A 159 6.39 -36.84 -17.79
C VAL A 159 6.50 -36.54 -19.29
N GLU A 160 6.42 -37.58 -20.12
CA GLU A 160 5.93 -37.44 -21.49
C GLU A 160 4.44 -37.10 -21.41
N ALA A 161 4.03 -36.07 -22.14
CA ALA A 161 2.64 -35.61 -22.15
C ALA A 161 1.72 -36.79 -22.48
N ALA A 162 0.83 -37.16 -21.55
CA ALA A 162 -0.35 -37.92 -21.93
C ALA A 162 -1.10 -37.06 -22.97
N PRO A 163 -1.54 -37.62 -24.11
CA PRO A 163 -2.40 -36.88 -25.02
C PRO A 163 -3.69 -36.56 -24.25
N ASP A 164 -4.02 -35.28 -24.15
CA ASP A 164 -5.25 -34.81 -23.52
C ASP A 164 -6.47 -35.36 -24.28
N SER A 165 -6.96 -36.54 -23.89
CA SER A 165 -8.35 -36.93 -24.14
C SER A 165 -9.16 -36.53 -22.90
N ASN A 166 -9.91 -35.43 -23.03
CA ASN A 166 -10.74 -34.74 -22.03
C ASN A 166 -10.14 -33.44 -21.48
N VAL A 167 -9.76 -32.54 -22.38
CA VAL A 167 -10.00 -31.12 -22.13
C VAL A 167 -11.48 -30.90 -22.42
N GLU A 168 -12.31 -30.70 -21.38
CA GLU A 168 -13.55 -29.96 -21.59
C GLU A 168 -13.12 -28.57 -22.06
N GLU A 169 -13.25 -28.33 -23.37
CA GLU A 169 -13.20 -27.00 -23.95
C GLU A 169 -14.19 -26.12 -23.19
N LEU A 170 -13.70 -25.00 -22.63
CA LEU A 170 -14.58 -23.94 -22.18
C LEU A 170 -15.51 -23.57 -23.35
N PRO A 171 -16.83 -23.40 -23.13
CA PRO A 171 -17.71 -22.92 -24.18
C PRO A 171 -17.30 -21.49 -24.54
N THR A 172 -16.75 -21.33 -25.73
CA THR A 172 -16.59 -20.03 -26.40
C THR A 172 -17.93 -19.64 -27.00
N ASP A 173 -18.75 -18.87 -26.28
CA ASP A 173 -19.21 -17.56 -26.75
C ASP A 173 -20.09 -16.81 -25.73
N ALA A 174 -19.95 -15.48 -25.76
CA ALA A 174 -20.85 -14.45 -25.23
C ALA A 174 -21.04 -14.32 -23.69
N GLN A 175 -20.14 -13.60 -23.02
CA GLN A 175 -20.40 -12.25 -22.47
C GLN A 175 -19.13 -11.63 -21.88
N ARG A 176 -18.85 -10.39 -22.28
CA ARG A 176 -17.64 -9.61 -21.93
C ARG A 176 -17.49 -9.41 -20.42
N GLY A 177 -16.29 -9.71 -19.91
CA GLY A 177 -15.83 -9.33 -18.56
C GLY A 177 -14.32 -9.53 -18.41
N THR A 178 -13.56 -8.47 -18.72
CA THR A 178 -12.19 -8.14 -18.26
C THR A 178 -11.13 -9.25 -18.17
N THR A 179 -10.24 -9.27 -19.17
CA THR A 179 -8.79 -9.60 -19.10
C THR A 179 -8.25 -10.17 -17.77
N ASP A 180 -8.04 -11.48 -17.73
CA ASP A 180 -7.18 -12.17 -16.76
C ASP A 180 -5.71 -11.80 -16.98
N ALA A 181 -5.27 -10.70 -16.36
CA ALA A 181 -3.90 -10.61 -15.90
C ALA A 181 -3.77 -11.49 -14.64
N PRO A 182 -2.66 -12.20 -14.39
CA PRO A 182 -2.50 -12.97 -13.17
C PRO A 182 -2.61 -12.03 -11.97
N SER A 183 -3.69 -12.16 -11.18
CA SER A 183 -3.87 -11.41 -9.94
C SER A 183 -2.63 -11.63 -9.06
N ILE A 184 -1.89 -10.56 -8.80
CA ILE A 184 -0.72 -10.52 -7.92
C ILE A 184 -1.17 -10.42 -6.45
N PHE A 185 -2.47 -10.49 -6.15
CA PHE A 185 -3.04 -10.31 -4.81
C PHE A 185 -3.64 -11.61 -4.29
N ASP A 186 -3.38 -11.92 -3.01
CA ASP A 186 -3.89 -13.13 -2.36
C ASP A 186 -5.37 -12.98 -1.98
N SER A 187 -5.83 -11.73 -1.79
CA SER A 187 -7.20 -11.40 -1.46
C SER A 187 -7.69 -10.11 -2.10
N ASN A 188 -9.00 -10.00 -2.31
CA ASN A 188 -9.66 -8.75 -2.73
C ASN A 188 -9.42 -7.61 -1.71
N ILE A 189 -9.20 -7.95 -0.44
CA ILE A 189 -8.95 -6.98 0.63
C ILE A 189 -7.56 -6.35 0.43
N GLU A 190 -6.53 -7.14 0.16
CA GLU A 190 -5.19 -6.62 -0.13
C GLU A 190 -5.17 -5.76 -1.39
N GLN A 191 -5.88 -6.18 -2.44
CA GLN A 191 -5.97 -5.43 -3.68
C GLN A 191 -6.63 -4.07 -3.44
N SER A 192 -7.84 -4.07 -2.87
CA SER A 192 -8.58 -2.83 -2.61
C SER A 192 -7.83 -1.89 -1.66
N PHE A 193 -7.14 -2.44 -0.65
CA PHE A 193 -6.28 -1.66 0.24
C PHE A 193 -5.12 -1.01 -0.51
N THR A 194 -4.44 -1.75 -1.39
CA THR A 194 -3.30 -1.24 -2.17
C THR A 194 -3.74 -0.13 -3.12
N GLU A 195 -4.85 -0.33 -3.83
CA GLU A 195 -5.43 0.68 -4.73
C GLU A 195 -5.81 1.96 -3.96
N ALA A 196 -6.47 1.81 -2.80
CA ALA A 196 -6.82 2.94 -1.93
C ALA A 196 -5.58 3.66 -1.41
N PHE A 197 -4.52 2.93 -1.04
CA PHE A 197 -3.27 3.52 -0.57
C PHE A 197 -2.59 4.35 -1.67
N ILE A 198 -2.51 3.84 -2.89
CA ILE A 198 -1.94 4.55 -4.04
C ILE A 198 -2.74 5.82 -4.35
N ALA A 199 -4.07 5.77 -4.28
CA ALA A 199 -4.92 6.95 -4.46
C ALA A 199 -4.64 8.04 -3.40
N LEU A 200 -4.43 7.64 -2.14
CA LEU A 200 -4.04 8.56 -1.07
C LEU A 200 -2.61 9.10 -1.28
N GLN A 201 -1.70 8.28 -1.81
CA GLN A 201 -0.33 8.69 -2.09
C GLN A 201 -0.29 9.79 -3.16
N ASN A 202 -1.11 9.67 -4.21
CA ASN A 202 -1.23 10.69 -5.26
C ASN A 202 -1.77 12.03 -4.74
N SER A 203 -2.56 12.01 -3.67
CA SER A 203 -3.06 13.22 -2.99
C SER A 203 -2.21 13.65 -1.78
N ASN A 204 -1.03 13.04 -1.61
CA ASN A 204 -0.10 13.27 -0.49
C ASN A 204 -0.72 13.05 0.91
N ALA A 205 -1.78 12.23 0.98
CA ALA A 205 -2.54 11.96 2.21
C ALA A 205 -2.01 10.75 3.01
N VAL A 206 -0.96 10.09 2.53
CA VAL A 206 -0.29 8.96 3.22
C VAL A 206 0.80 9.42 4.20
N GLU A 207 0.98 10.72 4.41
CA GLU A 207 1.89 11.27 5.43
C GLU A 207 3.33 10.73 5.36
N GLY A 208 3.86 10.59 4.14
CA GLY A 208 5.21 10.09 3.88
C GLY A 208 5.38 8.57 3.98
N TRP A 209 4.33 7.81 4.34
CA TRP A 209 4.39 6.36 4.36
C TRP A 209 4.44 5.78 2.95
N GLN A 210 5.33 4.82 2.74
CA GLN A 210 5.47 4.04 1.51
C GLN A 210 5.06 2.59 1.77
N LEU A 211 4.21 2.05 0.90
CA LEU A 211 3.70 0.70 0.99
C LEU A 211 4.58 -0.28 0.20
N LEU A 212 5.11 -1.28 0.89
CA LEU A 212 5.76 -2.43 0.31
C LEU A 212 4.87 -3.66 0.50
N ARG A 213 4.60 -4.35 -0.60
CA ARG A 213 3.92 -5.66 -0.59
C ARG A 213 4.95 -6.76 -0.41
N GLU A 214 4.53 -7.85 0.25
CA GLU A 214 5.35 -9.04 0.44
C GLU A 214 6.74 -8.71 1.02
N PRO A 215 6.79 -8.05 2.20
CA PRO A 215 8.06 -7.73 2.83
C PRO A 215 8.87 -8.98 3.18
N GLU A 216 10.10 -8.75 3.59
CA GLU A 216 10.97 -9.80 4.08
C GLU A 216 10.35 -10.60 5.24
N PRO A 217 10.57 -11.93 5.27
CA PRO A 217 10.12 -12.77 6.36
C PRO A 217 10.71 -12.37 7.71
N LEU A 218 9.90 -12.43 8.76
CA LEU A 218 10.30 -12.34 10.15
C LEU A 218 10.64 -13.74 10.66
N MET A 219 11.90 -13.93 11.05
CA MET A 219 12.38 -15.16 11.66
C MET A 219 11.91 -15.25 13.10
N LEU A 220 11.22 -16.34 13.44
CA LEU A 220 10.83 -16.68 14.81
C LEU A 220 11.83 -17.70 15.38
N GLU A 221 11.71 -17.95 16.69
CA GLU A 221 12.46 -19.01 17.36
C GLU A 221 12.12 -20.39 16.75
N HIS A 222 10.84 -20.63 16.45
CA HIS A 222 10.34 -21.90 15.94
C HIS A 222 9.45 -21.72 14.70
N GLY A 223 9.92 -20.95 13.70
CA GLY A 223 9.22 -20.82 12.43
C GLY A 223 9.44 -19.50 11.71
N ILE A 224 8.66 -19.28 10.65
CA ILE A 224 8.73 -18.06 9.84
C ILE A 224 7.36 -17.38 9.86
N PHE A 225 7.35 -16.07 10.06
CA PHE A 225 6.18 -15.22 9.92
C PHE A 225 6.38 -14.24 8.77
N ILE A 226 5.39 -14.11 7.89
CA ILE A 226 5.52 -13.28 6.69
C ILE A 226 4.34 -12.32 6.69
N PRO A 227 4.57 -11.04 6.98
CA PRO A 227 3.54 -10.03 6.92
C PRO A 227 3.01 -9.83 5.49
N ASP A 228 1.77 -9.39 5.35
CA ASP A 228 1.20 -9.04 4.04
C ASP A 228 1.84 -7.76 3.47
N PHE A 229 2.06 -6.75 4.33
CA PHE A 229 2.64 -5.47 3.94
C PHE A 229 3.71 -4.98 4.92
N ALA A 230 4.58 -4.09 4.45
CA ALA A 230 5.39 -3.22 5.28
C ALA A 230 5.20 -1.76 4.85
N LEU A 231 4.97 -0.89 5.83
CA LEU A 231 4.92 0.55 5.67
C LEU A 231 6.24 1.14 6.15
N THR A 232 6.87 1.93 5.30
CA THR A 232 8.16 2.58 5.60
C THR A 232 8.04 4.08 5.56
N ARG A 233 8.71 4.75 6.50
CA ARG A 233 8.82 6.21 6.56
C ARG A 233 10.08 6.57 7.32
N GLU A 234 11.03 7.21 6.64
CA GLU A 234 12.38 7.46 7.15
C GLU A 234 13.01 6.18 7.73
N GLN A 235 13.35 6.18 9.01
CA GLN A 235 13.96 5.03 9.71
C GLN A 235 12.91 4.07 10.30
N LYS A 236 11.61 4.40 10.22
CA LYS A 236 10.52 3.57 10.76
C LYS A 236 10.03 2.59 9.70
N ARG A 237 9.91 1.34 10.10
CA ARG A 237 9.32 0.25 9.31
C ARG A 237 8.28 -0.44 10.17
N ILE A 238 7.04 -0.48 9.70
CA ILE A 238 5.90 -1.06 10.41
C ILE A 238 5.29 -2.15 9.53
N TYR A 239 5.24 -3.37 10.03
CA TYR A 239 4.63 -4.50 9.35
C TYR A 239 3.12 -4.51 9.59
N VAL A 240 2.36 -4.86 8.56
CA VAL A 240 0.89 -4.94 8.61
C VAL A 240 0.47 -6.33 8.16
N GLU A 241 -0.32 -6.99 9.00
CA GLU A 241 -0.88 -8.31 8.72
C GLU A 241 -2.40 -8.26 8.67
N ILE A 242 -3.00 -8.79 7.61
CA ILE A 242 -4.45 -8.91 7.48
C ILE A 242 -4.90 -10.29 7.96
N LEU A 243 -5.76 -10.31 8.99
CA LEU A 243 -6.28 -11.53 9.59
C LEU A 243 -7.68 -11.85 9.04
N GLY A 244 -7.78 -12.74 8.07
CA GLY A 244 -9.06 -13.21 7.53
C GLY A 244 -9.79 -14.30 8.35
N PHE A 245 -10.90 -14.78 7.79
CA PHE A 245 -11.63 -15.95 8.29
C PHE A 245 -11.01 -17.24 7.79
N TRP A 246 -10.52 -18.02 8.74
CA TRP A 246 -9.88 -19.31 8.51
C TRP A 246 -10.49 -20.40 9.39
N THR A 247 -10.17 -21.65 9.07
CA THR A 247 -10.47 -22.79 9.94
C THR A 247 -9.88 -22.58 11.35
N PRO A 248 -10.51 -23.13 12.41
CA PRO A 248 -10.03 -22.96 13.78
C PRO A 248 -8.57 -23.38 13.97
N SER A 249 -8.13 -24.45 13.30
CA SER A 249 -6.75 -24.94 13.34
C SER A 249 -5.74 -23.94 12.76
N TYR A 250 -6.05 -23.31 11.62
CA TYR A 250 -5.18 -22.30 11.02
C TYR A 250 -5.10 -21.05 11.90
N ARG A 251 -6.23 -20.63 12.49
CA ARG A 251 -6.28 -19.49 13.41
C ARG A 251 -5.36 -19.71 14.62
N GLU A 252 -5.42 -20.89 15.23
CA GLU A 252 -4.60 -21.23 16.41
C GLU A 252 -3.10 -21.16 16.08
N ARG A 253 -2.68 -21.73 14.95
CA ARG A 253 -1.28 -21.64 14.49
C ARG A 253 -0.83 -20.20 14.27
N LYS A 254 -1.67 -19.39 13.62
CA LYS A 254 -1.38 -17.96 13.39
C LYS A 254 -1.29 -17.19 14.70
N LEU A 255 -2.15 -17.50 15.66
CA LEU A 255 -2.14 -16.93 17.01
C LEU A 255 -0.85 -17.25 17.76
N GLN A 256 -0.39 -18.51 17.70
CA GLN A 256 0.87 -18.93 18.33
C GLN A 256 2.08 -18.17 17.77
N LYS A 257 2.14 -17.97 16.45
CA LYS A 257 3.20 -17.18 15.82
C LYS A 257 3.15 -15.71 16.25
N LEU A 258 1.96 -15.12 16.29
CA LEU A 258 1.77 -13.74 16.77
C LEU A 258 2.16 -13.60 18.24
N GLN A 259 1.89 -14.59 19.10
CA GLN A 259 2.32 -14.56 20.50
C GLN A 259 3.84 -14.54 20.66
N GLN A 260 4.60 -15.23 19.79
CA GLN A 260 6.06 -15.13 19.76
C GLN A 260 6.54 -13.72 19.39
N LEU A 261 5.75 -12.98 18.62
CA LEU A 261 6.02 -11.61 18.19
C LEU A 261 5.52 -10.54 19.17
N ARG A 262 4.96 -10.90 20.33
CA ARG A 262 4.30 -9.96 21.27
C ARG A 262 5.18 -8.79 21.75
N ASN A 263 6.50 -8.96 21.75
CA ASN A 263 7.45 -7.92 22.20
C ASN A 263 7.82 -6.93 21.09
N ARG A 264 7.34 -7.16 19.86
CA ARG A 264 7.61 -6.30 18.72
C ARG A 264 6.67 -5.12 18.71
N GLY A 265 7.24 -3.92 18.74
CA GLY A 265 6.48 -2.67 18.65
C GLY A 265 6.18 -2.25 17.20
N ASP A 266 6.63 -2.99 16.19
CA ASP A 266 6.60 -2.62 14.79
C ASP A 266 5.59 -3.44 13.96
N ILE A 267 4.57 -4.02 14.59
CA ILE A 267 3.53 -4.82 13.93
C ILE A 267 2.15 -4.23 14.20
N VAL A 268 1.34 -4.10 13.16
CA VAL A 268 -0.08 -3.72 13.21
C VAL A 268 -0.92 -4.86 12.64
N LEU A 269 -2.02 -5.21 13.30
CA LEU A 269 -2.93 -6.24 12.83
C LEU A 269 -4.19 -5.61 12.26
N ALA A 270 -4.59 -5.98 11.06
CA ALA A 270 -5.88 -5.67 10.49
C ALA A 270 -6.83 -6.85 10.76
N ILE A 271 -7.88 -6.64 11.56
CA ILE A 271 -8.78 -7.72 12.01
C ILE A 271 -10.23 -7.37 11.65
N PRO A 272 -11.01 -8.29 11.08
CA PRO A 272 -12.41 -8.05 10.79
C PRO A 272 -13.19 -7.94 12.10
N VAL A 273 -14.14 -7.01 12.15
CA VAL A 273 -14.94 -6.72 13.36
C VAL A 273 -15.63 -7.96 13.89
N GLU A 274 -16.16 -8.78 12.99
CA GLU A 274 -16.82 -10.05 13.27
C GLU A 274 -15.89 -11.14 13.86
N ALA A 275 -14.56 -11.00 13.77
CA ALA A 275 -13.59 -11.93 14.38
C ALA A 275 -12.99 -11.41 15.70
N ARG A 276 -13.51 -10.32 16.25
CA ARG A 276 -12.96 -9.66 17.45
C ARG A 276 -12.80 -10.59 18.65
N GLU A 277 -13.80 -11.42 18.93
CA GLU A 277 -13.75 -12.37 20.06
C GLU A 277 -12.67 -13.43 19.87
N ALA A 278 -12.50 -13.90 18.63
CA ALA A 278 -11.52 -14.93 18.29
C ALA A 278 -10.06 -14.49 18.45
N PHE A 279 -9.79 -13.18 18.34
CA PHE A 279 -8.46 -12.59 18.48
C PHE A 279 -8.31 -11.75 19.75
N ALA A 280 -9.25 -11.85 20.70
CA ALA A 280 -9.24 -11.05 21.93
C ALA A 280 -7.95 -11.24 22.76
N SER A 281 -7.36 -12.44 22.73
CA SER A 281 -6.14 -12.77 23.47
C SER A 281 -4.91 -11.97 23.04
N ILE A 282 -4.81 -11.58 21.76
CA ILE A 282 -3.70 -10.77 21.23
C ILE A 282 -4.06 -9.29 21.08
N ALA A 283 -5.31 -8.91 21.32
CA ALA A 283 -5.79 -7.56 21.03
C ALA A 283 -5.14 -6.47 21.88
N GLN A 284 -4.58 -6.83 23.03
CA GLN A 284 -3.84 -5.91 23.90
C GLN A 284 -2.33 -5.88 23.58
N MET A 285 -1.84 -6.86 22.81
CA MET A 285 -0.42 -7.01 22.50
C MET A 285 -0.01 -6.19 21.28
N PHE A 286 -0.93 -6.00 20.33
CA PHE A 286 -0.68 -5.30 19.07
C PHE A 286 -1.68 -4.17 18.85
N PRO A 287 -1.27 -3.07 18.20
CA PRO A 287 -2.21 -2.12 17.62
C PRO A 287 -3.07 -2.80 16.55
N ILE A 288 -4.39 -2.57 16.62
CA ILE A 288 -5.35 -3.18 15.69
C ILE A 288 -6.07 -2.13 14.86
N ALA A 289 -6.08 -2.34 13.55
CA ALA A 289 -6.99 -1.71 12.60
C ALA A 289 -8.20 -2.64 12.40
N TRP A 290 -9.35 -2.28 12.97
CA TRP A 290 -10.59 -3.03 12.77
C TRP A 290 -11.18 -2.71 11.39
N TYR A 291 -11.71 -3.71 10.69
CA TYR A 291 -12.34 -3.49 9.40
C TYR A 291 -13.63 -4.30 9.21
N ALA A 292 -14.51 -3.85 8.33
CA ALA A 292 -15.74 -4.57 7.97
C ALA A 292 -15.84 -4.61 6.44
N GLY A 293 -15.68 -5.80 5.86
CA GLY A 293 -15.65 -6.02 4.41
C GLY A 293 -14.35 -5.53 3.72
N GLN A 294 -13.92 -4.29 3.95
CA GLN A 294 -12.70 -3.72 3.38
C GLN A 294 -11.86 -2.99 4.43
N LEU A 295 -10.53 -3.07 4.28
CA LEU A 295 -9.57 -2.38 5.14
C LEU A 295 -9.37 -0.93 4.68
N SER A 296 -9.70 0.03 5.55
CA SER A 296 -9.56 1.46 5.25
C SER A 296 -8.11 1.92 5.38
N ALA A 297 -7.50 2.32 4.26
CA ALA A 297 -6.16 2.92 4.25
C ALA A 297 -6.11 4.18 5.13
N THR A 298 -7.16 5.01 5.09
CA THR A 298 -7.25 6.24 5.91
C THR A 298 -7.25 5.94 7.41
N GLU A 299 -7.96 4.89 7.85
CA GLU A 299 -7.97 4.51 9.26
C GLU A 299 -6.64 3.94 9.71
N LEU A 300 -5.98 3.16 8.84
CA LEU A 300 -4.64 2.66 9.11
C LEU A 300 -3.64 3.81 9.24
N ILE A 301 -3.64 4.79 8.33
CA ILE A 301 -2.78 5.98 8.42
C ILE A 301 -3.04 6.75 9.72
N LYS A 302 -4.31 6.91 10.13
CA LYS A 302 -4.65 7.53 11.43
C LYS A 302 -4.09 6.74 12.61
N LEU A 303 -4.16 5.40 12.59
CA LEU A 303 -3.56 4.55 13.62
C LEU A 303 -2.04 4.77 13.68
N LEU A 304 -1.38 4.76 12.52
CA LEU A 304 0.07 4.97 12.43
C LEU A 304 0.46 6.35 12.95
N ARG A 305 -0.32 7.37 12.61
CA ARG A 305 -0.16 8.72 13.15
C ARG A 305 -0.19 8.72 14.68
N ASN A 306 -1.24 8.14 15.26
CA ASN A 306 -1.41 8.20 16.71
C ASN A 306 -0.37 7.38 17.48
N ARG A 307 0.22 6.36 16.86
CA ARG A 307 1.09 5.39 17.54
C ARG A 307 2.59 5.55 17.24
N TYR A 308 2.93 5.95 16.02
CA TYR A 308 4.30 5.94 15.50
C TYR A 308 4.79 7.32 15.00
N ASP A 309 3.96 8.36 15.12
CA ASP A 309 4.31 9.72 14.75
C ASP A 309 4.60 10.58 15.98
N ASP A 310 5.85 11.00 16.14
CA ASP A 310 6.25 12.00 17.13
C ASP A 310 6.80 13.23 16.40
N PHE A 311 5.97 14.28 16.31
CA PHE A 311 6.35 15.50 15.62
C PHE A 311 7.42 16.29 16.38
N ALA A 312 7.44 16.22 17.71
CA ALA A 312 8.44 16.93 18.51
C ALA A 312 9.83 16.30 18.31
N GLU A 313 9.91 14.98 18.24
CA GLU A 313 11.14 14.25 17.90
C GLU A 313 11.67 14.66 16.52
N ARG A 314 10.80 14.67 15.49
CA ARG A 314 11.19 15.10 14.13
C ARG A 314 11.63 16.55 14.06
N LEU A 315 10.93 17.45 14.76
CA LEU A 315 11.26 18.87 14.82
C LEU A 315 12.66 19.11 15.40
N ALA A 316 13.15 18.21 16.27
CA ALA A 316 14.50 18.27 16.82
C ALA A 316 15.58 17.81 15.82
N LEU A 317 15.23 17.00 14.81
CA LEU A 317 16.14 16.50 13.79
C LEU A 317 16.40 17.52 12.65
N ILE A 318 15.62 18.59 12.57
CA ILE A 318 15.77 19.61 11.52
C ILE A 318 17.12 20.31 11.63
N ASP A 319 17.99 20.12 10.63
CA ASP A 319 19.19 20.92 10.45
C ASP A 319 18.84 22.32 9.94
N SER A 320 18.59 23.22 10.90
CA SER A 320 18.17 24.58 10.61
C SER A 320 19.25 25.37 9.86
N ALA A 321 20.53 25.04 10.04
CA ALA A 321 21.63 25.73 9.36
C ALA A 321 21.69 25.33 7.89
N ALA A 322 21.61 24.02 7.60
CA ALA A 322 21.60 23.51 6.23
C ALA A 322 20.38 24.02 5.44
N VAL A 323 19.19 24.00 6.05
CA VAL A 323 17.98 24.51 5.38
C VAL A 323 18.11 26.00 5.08
N ARG A 324 18.60 26.81 6.03
CA ARG A 324 18.84 28.25 5.79
C ARG A 324 19.86 28.48 4.68
N GLN A 325 20.98 27.75 4.68
CA GLN A 325 21.99 27.87 3.63
C GLN A 325 21.40 27.56 2.25
N ARG A 326 20.53 26.54 2.16
CA ARG A 326 19.86 26.19 0.93
C ARG A 326 18.90 27.29 0.44
N VAL A 327 18.09 27.85 1.33
CA VAL A 327 17.24 29.02 0.99
C VAL A 327 18.09 30.22 0.59
N GLN A 328 19.25 30.43 1.22
CA GLN A 328 20.15 31.53 0.86
C GLN A 328 20.75 31.38 -0.54
N ALA A 329 21.05 30.13 -0.96
CA ALA A 329 21.59 29.82 -2.27
C ALA A 329 20.52 29.86 -3.38
N GLU A 330 19.34 29.31 -3.13
CA GLU A 330 18.27 29.19 -4.15
C GLU A 330 17.31 30.40 -4.17
N GLY A 331 17.26 31.19 -3.09
CA GLY A 331 16.38 32.36 -2.95
C GLY A 331 14.92 32.02 -2.60
N PHE A 332 14.39 30.94 -3.16
CA PHE A 332 13.03 30.46 -2.95
C PHE A 332 12.97 28.93 -3.00
N LEU A 333 12.27 28.33 -2.04
CA LEU A 333 11.96 26.91 -1.98
C LEU A 333 10.43 26.74 -1.88
N PRO A 334 9.77 26.08 -2.85
CA PRO A 334 8.33 25.88 -2.80
C PRO A 334 7.90 24.98 -1.63
N GLU A 335 6.64 25.12 -1.18
CA GLU A 335 6.08 24.37 -0.04
C GLU A 335 6.28 22.84 -0.17
N ARG A 336 6.16 22.30 -1.39
CA ARG A 336 6.43 20.87 -1.68
C ARG A 336 7.78 20.40 -1.15
N LEU A 337 8.84 21.18 -1.37
CA LEU A 337 10.19 20.82 -0.90
C LEU A 337 10.34 21.01 0.62
N CYS A 338 9.52 21.88 1.21
CA CYS A 338 9.55 22.14 2.64
C CYS A 338 9.10 20.93 3.46
N TYR A 339 8.21 20.07 2.95
CA TYR A 339 7.79 18.85 3.67
C TYR A 339 8.98 17.94 4.00
N GLU A 340 9.82 17.64 2.99
CA GLU A 340 11.00 16.80 3.17
C GLU A 340 12.07 17.51 4.02
N LEU A 341 12.38 18.77 3.71
CA LEU A 341 13.43 19.53 4.40
C LEU A 341 13.14 19.81 5.88
N LEU A 342 11.86 19.92 6.24
CA LEU A 342 11.41 20.24 7.59
C LEU A 342 10.85 19.03 8.33
N HIS A 343 11.02 17.81 7.80
CA HIS A 343 10.49 16.56 8.36
C HIS A 343 8.99 16.63 8.73
N ALA A 344 8.24 17.34 7.89
CA ALA A 344 6.80 17.53 8.03
C ALA A 344 6.06 16.63 7.05
N TYR A 345 4.92 16.11 7.47
CA TYR A 345 4.04 15.27 6.65
C TYR A 345 2.64 15.84 6.50
N ARG A 346 2.30 16.85 7.32
CA ARG A 346 0.98 17.50 7.30
C ARG A 346 1.13 19.00 7.10
N ARG A 347 0.17 19.58 6.39
CA ARG A 347 0.13 21.04 6.16
C ARG A 347 0.10 21.86 7.44
N SER A 348 -0.50 21.33 8.50
CA SER A 348 -0.53 21.96 9.83
C SER A 348 0.81 21.95 10.56
N GLU A 349 1.73 21.07 10.20
CA GLU A 349 3.07 20.96 10.82
C GLU A 349 4.06 21.96 10.22
N LEU A 350 3.90 22.27 8.94
CA LEU A 350 4.83 23.12 8.21
C LEU A 350 5.06 24.48 8.86
N PRO A 351 4.03 25.25 9.30
CA PRO A 351 4.28 26.53 9.96
C PRO A 351 5.13 26.38 11.23
N GLN A 352 4.84 25.37 12.06
CA GLN A 352 5.56 25.11 13.30
C GLN A 352 7.01 24.68 13.04
N ALA A 353 7.23 23.88 11.99
CA ALA A 353 8.57 23.49 11.57
C ALA A 353 9.35 24.66 10.95
N ALA A 354 8.66 25.49 10.18
CA ALA A 354 9.23 26.65 9.52
C ALA A 354 9.69 27.73 10.50
N GLU A 355 9.07 27.85 11.68
CA GLU A 355 9.51 28.76 12.74
C GLU A 355 10.95 28.52 13.18
N ARG A 356 11.44 27.26 13.12
CA ARG A 356 12.83 26.93 13.47
C ARG A 356 13.85 27.48 12.48
N VAL A 357 13.47 27.56 11.21
CA VAL A 357 14.37 27.98 10.12
C VAL A 357 14.17 29.45 9.74
N SER A 358 13.00 30.02 10.04
CA SER A 358 12.68 31.43 9.79
C SER A 358 13.59 32.36 10.59
N GLY A 359 13.76 33.59 10.09
CA GLY A 359 14.69 34.59 10.62
C GLY A 359 15.91 34.81 9.70
N GLN A 360 16.75 35.79 10.04
CA GLN A 360 17.95 36.16 9.24
C GLN A 360 17.63 36.46 7.77
N GLY A 361 16.50 37.14 7.52
CA GLY A 361 16.05 37.46 6.16
C GLY A 361 15.32 36.31 5.45
N ILE A 362 14.96 35.23 6.14
CA ILE A 362 14.15 34.13 5.61
C ILE A 362 12.77 34.14 6.25
N ALA A 363 11.74 33.98 5.42
CA ALA A 363 10.35 33.87 5.85
C ALA A 363 9.67 32.63 5.23
N PHE A 364 8.58 32.20 5.86
CA PHE A 364 7.72 31.13 5.37
C PHE A 364 6.29 31.63 5.23
N SER A 365 5.64 31.25 4.13
CA SER A 365 4.20 31.46 3.92
C SER A 365 3.53 30.17 3.47
N ALA A 366 2.43 29.80 4.13
CA ALA A 366 1.65 28.62 3.76
C ALA A 366 1.03 28.80 2.36
N GLY A 367 1.09 27.77 1.52
CA GLY A 367 0.75 27.81 0.09
C GLY A 367 1.92 28.19 -0.83
N ILE A 368 3.00 28.72 -0.26
CA ILE A 368 4.13 29.30 -1.01
C ILE A 368 5.42 28.53 -0.73
N GLY A 369 5.86 28.50 0.54
CA GLY A 369 7.12 27.88 0.95
C GLY A 369 8.07 28.85 1.67
N LEU A 370 9.36 28.53 1.65
CA LEU A 370 10.43 29.31 2.27
C LEU A 370 11.08 30.24 1.23
N TYR A 371 11.34 31.49 1.60
CA TYR A 371 11.96 32.46 0.69
C TYR A 371 12.81 33.48 1.44
N LYS A 372 13.75 34.10 0.72
CA LYS A 372 14.46 35.29 1.18
C LYS A 372 13.56 36.52 1.04
N LEU A 373 13.59 37.41 2.04
CA LEU A 373 12.86 38.68 2.01
C LEU A 373 13.28 39.53 0.81
N ASP A 374 14.58 39.71 0.58
CA ASP A 374 15.09 40.50 -0.54
C ASP A 374 14.68 39.93 -1.90
N TRP A 375 14.64 38.59 -2.03
CA TRP A 375 14.17 37.93 -3.26
C TRP A 375 12.69 38.21 -3.48
N MET A 376 11.87 38.16 -2.43
CA MET A 376 10.44 38.45 -2.50
C MET A 376 10.16 39.90 -2.87
N GLU A 377 10.94 40.84 -2.35
CA GLU A 377 10.85 42.26 -2.71
C GLU A 377 11.24 42.50 -4.17
N GLN A 378 12.33 41.91 -4.65
CA GLN A 378 12.75 41.98 -6.05
C GLN A 378 11.71 41.39 -6.98
N LEU A 379 11.11 40.26 -6.58
CA LEU A 379 10.04 39.62 -7.33
C LEU A 379 8.82 40.53 -7.41
N ARG A 380 8.39 41.12 -6.29
CA ARG A 380 7.28 42.08 -6.23
C ARG A 380 7.47 43.23 -7.21
N THR A 381 8.61 43.92 -7.15
CA THR A 381 8.89 45.07 -8.04
C THR A 381 8.83 44.65 -9.51
N SER A 382 9.36 43.47 -9.83
CA SER A 382 9.37 42.96 -11.20
C SER A 382 7.97 42.54 -11.68
N PHE A 383 7.12 42.00 -10.79
CA PHE A 383 5.73 41.66 -11.08
C PHE A 383 4.86 42.89 -11.29
N VAL A 384 5.02 43.93 -10.47
CA VAL A 384 4.28 45.20 -10.66
C VAL A 384 4.57 45.77 -12.05
N LEU A 385 5.85 45.84 -12.44
CA LEU A 385 6.24 46.27 -13.78
C LEU A 385 5.65 45.37 -14.89
N LEU A 386 5.58 44.06 -14.66
CA LEU A 386 4.97 43.14 -15.61
C LEU A 386 3.47 43.43 -15.79
N ILE A 387 2.73 43.56 -14.70
CA ILE A 387 1.28 43.79 -14.74
C ILE A 387 0.98 45.15 -15.38
N GLU A 388 1.75 46.19 -15.07
CA GLU A 388 1.63 47.51 -15.71
C GLU A 388 1.89 47.46 -17.22
N ASN A 389 2.88 46.68 -17.67
CA ASN A 389 3.19 46.54 -19.09
C ASN A 389 2.12 45.76 -19.87
N LEU A 390 1.44 44.81 -19.24
CA LEU A 390 0.42 43.98 -19.89
C LEU A 390 -0.95 44.66 -20.03
N ALA A 391 -1.16 45.82 -19.40
CA ALA A 391 -2.37 46.66 -19.51
C ALA A 391 -3.70 45.89 -19.31
N ALA A 392 -4.06 45.63 -18.05
CA ALA A 392 -5.23 44.84 -17.60
C ALA A 392 -5.16 43.34 -18.00
N PRO A 393 -4.10 42.62 -17.58
CA PRO A 393 -3.93 41.21 -17.93
C PRO A 393 -4.96 40.31 -17.26
N SER A 394 -5.31 39.22 -17.96
CA SER A 394 -5.96 38.08 -17.31
C SER A 394 -4.98 37.40 -16.35
N LEU A 395 -5.49 36.81 -15.27
CA LEU A 395 -4.67 36.03 -14.32
C LEU A 395 -3.90 34.94 -15.05
N SER A 396 -4.52 34.25 -16.02
CA SER A 396 -3.90 33.21 -16.83
C SER A 396 -2.67 33.72 -17.61
N ASP A 397 -2.73 34.94 -18.13
CA ASP A 397 -1.59 35.54 -18.84
C ASP A 397 -0.46 35.91 -17.88
N VAL A 398 -0.79 36.47 -16.71
CA VAL A 398 0.21 36.75 -15.66
C VAL A 398 0.89 35.47 -15.20
N LEU A 399 0.13 34.39 -14.96
CA LEU A 399 0.65 33.09 -14.54
C LEU A 399 1.58 32.47 -15.60
N ARG A 400 1.19 32.54 -16.89
CA ARG A 400 2.01 32.03 -18.00
C ARG A 400 3.31 32.81 -18.14
N GLU A 401 3.23 34.13 -18.13
CA GLU A 401 4.40 35.00 -18.28
C GLU A 401 5.34 34.90 -17.07
N ALA A 402 4.78 34.74 -15.86
CA ALA A 402 5.58 34.54 -14.66
C ALA A 402 6.45 33.28 -14.73
N ARG A 403 5.89 32.16 -15.19
CA ARG A 403 6.65 30.91 -15.37
C ARG A 403 7.71 31.01 -16.45
N ALA A 404 7.44 31.77 -17.51
CA ALA A 404 8.39 32.00 -18.59
C ALA A 404 9.58 32.88 -18.15
N ARG A 405 9.30 33.88 -17.30
CA ARG A 405 10.28 34.90 -16.91
C ARG A 405 11.12 34.52 -15.69
N TRP A 406 10.55 33.79 -14.73
CA TRP A 406 11.24 33.40 -13.50
C TRP A 406 11.36 31.88 -13.39
N SER A 407 12.58 31.37 -13.55
CA SER A 407 12.88 29.93 -13.43
C SER A 407 12.47 29.34 -12.08
N SER A 408 12.57 30.13 -11.01
CA SER A 408 12.14 29.76 -9.65
C SER A 408 10.63 29.51 -9.53
N LEU A 409 9.81 30.04 -10.45
CA LEU A 409 8.36 29.86 -10.47
C LEU A 409 7.89 28.85 -11.53
N ALA A 410 8.78 28.34 -12.38
CA ALA A 410 8.44 27.50 -13.53
C ALA A 410 7.61 26.26 -13.12
N ASP A 411 7.99 25.62 -12.02
CA ASP A 411 7.36 24.41 -11.50
C ASP A 411 6.24 24.69 -10.47
N CYS A 412 5.93 25.97 -10.19
CA CYS A 412 4.88 26.34 -9.25
C CYS A 412 3.49 26.16 -9.87
N GLY A 413 2.55 25.61 -9.10
CA GLY A 413 1.13 25.57 -9.47
C GLY A 413 0.48 26.95 -9.45
N ASP A 414 -0.67 27.09 -10.13
CA ASP A 414 -1.39 28.37 -10.24
C ASP A 414 -1.73 28.95 -8.85
N SER A 415 -2.16 28.08 -7.92
CA SER A 415 -2.49 28.46 -6.55
C SER A 415 -1.30 29.04 -5.77
N THR A 416 -0.07 28.60 -6.04
CA THR A 416 1.13 29.12 -5.39
C THR A 416 1.45 30.52 -5.89
N ILE A 417 1.41 30.74 -7.20
CA ILE A 417 1.68 32.07 -7.76
C ILE A 417 0.55 33.05 -7.38
N GLU A 418 -0.70 32.61 -7.40
CA GLU A 418 -1.83 33.42 -6.91
C GLU A 418 -1.67 33.77 -5.41
N ALA A 419 -1.22 32.82 -4.58
CA ALA A 419 -0.92 33.08 -3.17
C ALA A 419 0.22 34.11 -3.01
N ILE A 420 1.26 34.07 -3.84
CA ILE A 420 2.33 35.08 -3.87
C ILE A 420 1.75 36.47 -4.18
N LEU A 421 0.90 36.59 -5.21
CA LEU A 421 0.24 37.86 -5.54
C LEU A 421 -0.59 38.39 -4.37
N GLY A 422 -1.30 37.49 -3.67
CA GLY A 422 -2.11 37.82 -2.50
C GLY A 422 -1.33 38.35 -1.29
N LEU A 423 0.00 38.21 -1.26
CA LEU A 423 0.84 38.81 -0.22
C LEU A 423 1.13 40.29 -0.45
N TRP A 424 0.89 40.82 -1.65
CA TRP A 424 1.23 42.19 -2.00
C TRP A 424 -0.02 43.08 -2.00
N PRO A 425 -0.11 44.09 -1.10
CA PRO A 425 -1.30 44.94 -0.98
C PRO A 425 -1.57 45.77 -2.24
N GLU A 426 -0.53 46.07 -3.01
CA GLU A 426 -0.59 46.82 -4.27
C GLU A 426 -1.16 45.98 -5.43
N VAL A 427 -1.30 44.66 -5.29
CA VAL A 427 -1.82 43.80 -6.35
C VAL A 427 -3.18 43.25 -5.94
N ARG A 428 -4.19 43.49 -6.77
CA ARG A 428 -5.55 42.99 -6.55
C ARG A 428 -5.92 42.01 -7.66
N VAL A 429 -6.31 40.80 -7.26
CA VAL A 429 -6.92 39.82 -8.15
C VAL A 429 -8.44 39.97 -8.07
N SER A 430 -9.07 40.40 -9.16
CA SER A 430 -10.52 40.54 -9.27
C SER A 430 -11.10 39.35 -10.03
N ARG A 431 -12.19 38.77 -9.53
CA ARG A 431 -12.89 37.65 -10.19
C ARG A 431 -14.26 38.11 -10.65
N SER A 432 -14.42 38.31 -11.96
CA SER A 432 -15.72 38.64 -12.58
C SER A 432 -16.60 37.39 -12.71
N SER A 433 -16.00 36.20 -12.73
CA SER A 433 -16.66 34.90 -12.83
C SER A 433 -15.78 33.80 -12.25
N ILE A 434 -16.30 32.57 -12.17
CA ILE A 434 -15.50 31.38 -11.82
C ILE A 434 -14.42 31.05 -12.86
N PHE A 435 -14.56 31.56 -14.10
CA PHE A 435 -13.62 31.32 -15.21
C PHE A 435 -12.74 32.52 -15.56
N GLU A 436 -13.05 33.71 -15.03
CA GLU A 436 -12.40 34.95 -15.42
C GLU A 436 -11.90 35.70 -14.20
N ALA A 437 -10.59 35.92 -14.19
CA ALA A 437 -9.90 36.70 -13.18
C ALA A 437 -8.93 37.68 -13.86
N THR A 438 -8.91 38.92 -13.40
CA THR A 438 -7.98 39.96 -13.85
C THR A 438 -7.07 40.38 -12.70
N VAL A 439 -5.88 40.87 -13.04
CA VAL A 439 -4.89 41.34 -12.06
C VAL A 439 -4.62 42.82 -12.30
N GLU A 440 -4.77 43.62 -11.27
CA GLU A 440 -4.58 45.07 -11.32
C GLU A 440 -3.59 45.53 -10.24
N VAL A 441 -2.80 46.54 -10.57
CA VAL A 441 -1.93 47.24 -9.60
C VAL A 441 -2.68 48.45 -9.05
N VAL A 442 -2.96 48.46 -7.76
CA VAL A 442 -3.55 49.60 -7.04
C VAL A 442 -2.41 50.55 -6.69
N LYS A 443 -2.40 51.75 -7.29
CA LYS A 443 -1.47 52.82 -6.91
C LYS A 443 -2.04 53.53 -5.68
N ASP A 444 -1.27 53.61 -4.60
CA ASP A 444 -1.63 54.39 -3.41
C ASP A 444 -1.93 55.84 -3.81
N GLY A 445 -3.23 56.18 -3.85
CA GLY A 445 -3.73 57.43 -4.41
C GLY A 445 -5.26 57.57 -4.44
N GLU A 446 -6.02 56.50 -4.25
CA GLU A 446 -7.48 56.58 -4.00
C GLU A 446 -7.82 55.91 -2.68
N GLY A 447 -7.75 56.70 -1.60
CA GLY A 447 -8.34 56.33 -0.33
C GLY A 447 -9.86 56.25 -0.45
N GLN A 448 -10.42 55.12 -0.03
CA GLN A 448 -11.79 55.10 0.48
C GLN A 448 -11.79 54.44 1.86
N LEU A 449 -11.88 55.32 2.87
CA LEU A 449 -12.51 55.00 4.14
C LEU A 449 -13.87 54.35 3.84
N TYR A 450 -14.08 53.14 4.37
CA TYR A 450 -15.44 52.72 4.65
C TYR A 450 -15.85 53.33 5.99
N THR A 451 -16.66 54.36 5.91
CA THR A 451 -17.48 54.87 7.00
C THR A 451 -18.40 53.75 7.50
N ILE A 452 -18.27 53.41 8.78
CA ILE A 452 -19.25 52.60 9.51
C ILE A 452 -20.48 53.50 9.73
N ASN A 453 -21.52 53.31 8.92
CA ASN A 453 -22.84 53.88 9.22
C ASN A 453 -23.47 53.07 10.38
N ASN A 454 -23.23 53.53 11.60
CA ASN A 454 -24.15 53.34 12.70
C ASN A 454 -25.24 54.41 12.58
N GLU A 455 -26.38 54.06 12.00
CA GLU A 455 -27.62 54.80 12.25
C GLU A 455 -28.46 54.00 13.25
N GLU A 456 -28.36 54.40 14.51
CA GLU A 456 -29.45 54.24 15.46
C GLU A 456 -30.60 55.14 15.01
N THR A 457 -31.75 54.54 14.69
CA THR A 457 -33.03 55.27 14.65
C THR A 457 -34.00 54.60 15.62
N THR A 458 -34.06 55.13 16.83
CA THR A 458 -35.22 54.99 17.71
C THR A 458 -36.37 55.82 17.16
N VAL A 459 -37.61 55.30 17.08
CA VAL A 459 -38.86 55.92 17.60
C VAL A 459 -40.07 54.95 17.49
N SER A 460 -40.62 54.64 18.66
CA SER A 460 -42.01 54.32 19.09
C SER A 460 -42.95 53.32 18.38
N ALA A 461 -43.49 52.40 19.21
CA ALA A 461 -44.67 51.55 18.98
C ALA A 461 -46.01 52.33 19.02
N PRO A 462 -47.13 51.75 18.54
CA PRO A 462 -48.06 51.10 19.48
C PRO A 462 -48.76 49.80 18.98
N ALA A 463 -49.45 49.14 19.92
CA ALA A 463 -49.92 47.75 19.92
C ALA A 463 -51.31 47.47 19.31
N LYS A 464 -51.52 46.26 18.75
CA LYS A 464 -52.44 45.18 19.22
C LYS A 464 -52.76 44.11 18.13
N LYS A 465 -52.58 42.82 18.51
CA LYS A 465 -53.30 41.53 18.21
C LYS A 465 -53.73 41.23 16.74
N SER A 466 -53.63 40.02 16.16
CA SER A 466 -53.80 38.64 16.66
C SER A 466 -53.25 37.56 15.67
N GLY A 467 -52.76 36.45 16.24
CA GLY A 467 -52.82 35.04 15.80
C GLY A 467 -52.51 34.61 14.34
N ARG A 468 -51.49 33.74 14.17
CA ARG A 468 -51.69 32.39 13.60
C ARG A 468 -50.48 31.45 13.81
N GLU A 469 -50.83 30.19 13.97
CA GLU A 469 -50.07 29.00 14.34
C GLU A 469 -48.98 28.52 13.35
N LYS A 470 -48.04 27.77 13.92
CA LYS A 470 -46.94 27.02 13.30
C LYS A 470 -47.42 26.10 12.18
N ARG A 471 -46.71 26.09 11.05
CA ARG A 471 -46.86 25.11 9.97
C ARG A 471 -45.67 24.14 9.95
N THR A 472 -46.00 22.87 10.15
CA THR A 472 -45.15 21.67 10.04
C THR A 472 -44.78 21.35 8.59
N ILE A 473 -43.54 20.92 8.36
CA ILE A 473 -43.00 20.47 7.07
C ILE A 473 -43.14 18.92 6.96
N PRO A 474 -43.50 18.34 5.79
CA PRO A 474 -44.08 16.99 5.70
C PRO A 474 -43.07 15.84 5.51
N LYS A 475 -43.43 14.67 6.06
CA LYS A 475 -42.80 13.36 5.86
C LYS A 475 -43.10 12.80 4.46
N LYS A 476 -42.10 12.24 3.77
CA LYS A 476 -42.28 11.49 2.52
C LYS A 476 -41.98 10.00 2.71
N ARG A 477 -43.09 9.25 2.75
CA ARG A 477 -43.40 7.90 2.25
C ARG A 477 -42.31 6.81 2.18
N VAL A 478 -42.48 5.82 3.05
CA VAL A 478 -41.98 4.45 2.97
C VAL A 478 -42.84 3.66 1.98
N VAL A 479 -42.22 2.92 1.07
CA VAL A 479 -42.85 1.90 0.22
C VAL A 479 -42.61 0.54 0.88
N LYS A 480 -43.69 -0.19 1.15
CA LYS A 480 -43.68 -1.60 1.58
C LYS A 480 -43.77 -2.48 0.34
N GLU A 481 -42.95 -3.52 0.25
CA GLU A 481 -43.25 -4.69 -0.59
C GLU A 481 -42.91 -5.99 0.14
N ALA A 482 -43.82 -6.94 -0.09
CA ALA A 482 -44.05 -8.30 0.40
C ALA A 482 -43.03 -9.05 1.29
N ALA A 483 -43.57 -9.63 2.37
CA ALA A 483 -43.00 -10.77 3.07
C ALA A 483 -43.33 -12.07 2.35
N GLN A 484 -42.36 -12.98 2.22
CA GLN A 484 -42.59 -14.39 1.95
C GLN A 484 -41.63 -15.20 2.82
N GLY A 485 -42.19 -15.79 3.88
CA GLY A 485 -41.54 -16.80 4.70
C GLY A 485 -41.76 -18.20 4.12
N ASP A 486 -40.97 -19.13 4.66
CA ASP A 486 -41.01 -20.58 4.54
C ASP A 486 -40.60 -21.19 3.20
N LEU A 487 -39.43 -21.84 3.20
CA LEU A 487 -39.12 -23.07 2.46
C LEU A 487 -37.81 -23.67 3.01
N TRP A 488 -37.89 -24.25 4.22
CA TRP A 488 -37.06 -25.39 4.63
C TRP A 488 -38.02 -26.55 4.88
N ASN A 489 -38.00 -27.53 3.97
CA ASN A 489 -38.36 -28.92 4.19
C ASN A 489 -37.47 -29.77 3.27
#